data_AF-A0A533BEK0-F1
#
_entry.id   AF-A0A533BEK0-F1
#
_cell.length_a   1.000
_cell.length_b   1.000
_cell.length_c   1.000
_cell.angle_alpha   90.00
_cell.angle_beta   90.00
_cell.angle_gamma   90.00
#
_symmetry.space_group_name_H-M   'P 1'
#
loop_
_entity.id
_entity.type
_entity.pdbx_description
1 polymer ?
#
loop_
_entity_poly.entity_id
_entity_poly.type
_entity_poly.pdbx_seq_one_letter_code
_entity_poly.pdbx_strand_id
1 'polypeptide(L)'
;MRTEEFCKSNIERMLKNSQTKVIFPVITLALLREFSTSGTRIFSDATIKHVYEKTVHNLKEFLGHDVHIGGKYYDAYPSRNLPRYSVVKSVGHLKYELLPPYTDHAKELSGWIPERIREHINSRLGIVPFLNDAKARTEIAESKGKFLDLVTEHINKTPSNFEIFSFAVLRVHLERFSCKIYRDTRTASHDGGVDLSTNFGVVYQIKKLKILTEAAARTIYSELRTNFDRERLQDGNVILVIDDISREVKQYLFSMKVQSLSKQDVLKLAGQFDETEDRAKVLRIVYEEFRREYSSRIL
;
A
#
# COMPACT_ATOMS: atom_id res chain seq x y z
N MET A 1 26.78 -19.50 11.17
CA MET A 1 26.90 -18.10 10.69
C MET A 1 26.44 -17.16 11.78
N ARG A 2 27.37 -16.54 12.52
CA ARG A 2 27.13 -15.44 13.49
C ARG A 2 27.65 -14.16 12.86
N THR A 3 26.99 -13.66 11.83
CA THR A 3 27.48 -12.51 11.06
C THR A 3 26.41 -11.43 11.01
N GLU A 4 26.83 -10.17 10.97
CA GLU A 4 25.96 -9.01 10.75
C GLU A 4 25.08 -9.20 9.49
N GLU A 5 25.67 -9.80 8.45
CA GLU A 5 24.99 -10.10 7.19
C GLU A 5 23.81 -11.06 7.36
N PHE A 6 23.89 -12.02 8.28
CA PHE A 6 22.75 -12.89 8.60
C PHE A 6 21.57 -12.08 9.18
N CYS A 7 21.85 -11.13 10.08
CA CYS A 7 20.83 -10.24 10.64
C CYS A 7 20.22 -9.34 9.56
N LYS A 8 21.07 -8.68 8.75
CA LYS A 8 20.62 -7.81 7.66
C LYS A 8 19.76 -8.57 6.66
N SER A 9 20.18 -9.77 6.24
CA SER A 9 19.41 -10.63 5.31
C SER A 9 18.03 -11.00 5.87
N ASN A 10 17.93 -11.30 7.18
CA ASN A 10 16.63 -11.55 7.78
C ASN A 10 15.74 -10.30 7.86
N ILE A 11 16.31 -9.13 8.12
CA ILE A 11 15.58 -7.85 8.09
C ILE A 11 15.09 -7.54 6.67
N GLU A 12 15.91 -7.79 5.63
CA GLU A 12 15.46 -7.69 4.24
C GLU A 12 14.27 -8.61 3.94
N ARG A 13 14.32 -9.85 4.43
CA ARG A 13 13.20 -10.80 4.28
C ARG A 13 11.95 -10.30 4.99
N MET A 14 12.07 -9.70 6.18
CA MET A 14 10.94 -9.09 6.87
C MET A 14 10.33 -7.93 6.06
N LEU A 15 11.17 -7.05 5.52
CA LEU A 15 10.74 -5.93 4.67
C LEU A 15 10.06 -6.42 3.40
N LYS A 16 10.64 -7.40 2.70
CA LYS A 16 10.06 -8.01 1.50
C LYS A 16 8.66 -8.60 1.76
N ASN A 17 8.49 -9.24 2.92
CA ASN A 17 7.23 -9.87 3.33
C ASN A 17 6.22 -8.87 3.92
N SER A 18 6.62 -7.62 4.16
CA SER A 18 5.74 -6.57 4.65
C SER A 18 4.88 -6.04 3.50
N GLN A 19 3.57 -6.27 3.60
CA GLN A 19 2.61 -5.81 2.57
C GLN A 19 2.14 -4.39 2.84
N THR A 20 1.76 -4.07 4.09
CA THR A 20 1.14 -2.78 4.43
C THR A 20 1.85 -2.00 5.54
N LYS A 21 2.65 -2.66 6.37
CA LYS A 21 3.40 -2.08 7.49
C LYS A 21 4.67 -2.87 7.75
N VAL A 22 5.76 -2.19 8.13
CA VAL A 22 7.04 -2.83 8.48
C VAL A 22 7.11 -3.21 9.97
N ILE A 23 6.10 -3.92 10.48
CA ILE A 23 5.97 -4.22 11.92
C ILE A 23 7.18 -4.99 12.47
N PHE A 24 7.60 -6.08 11.81
CA PHE A 24 8.68 -6.93 12.35
C PHE A 24 10.05 -6.24 12.38
N PRO A 25 10.49 -5.53 11.31
CA PRO A 25 11.70 -4.72 11.37
C PRO A 25 11.66 -3.68 12.49
N VAL A 26 10.49 -3.06 12.74
CA VAL A 26 10.32 -2.06 13.80
C VAL A 26 10.40 -2.69 15.20
N ILE A 27 9.79 -3.86 15.42
CA ILE A 27 9.95 -4.58 16.70
C ILE A 27 11.41 -4.98 16.90
N THR A 28 12.08 -5.51 15.86
CA THR A 28 13.51 -5.84 15.94
C THR A 28 14.34 -4.62 16.32
N LEU A 29 14.13 -3.47 15.67
CA LEU A 29 14.80 -2.22 16.02
C LEU A 29 14.55 -1.81 17.48
N ALA A 30 13.30 -1.94 17.95
CA ALA A 30 12.94 -1.59 19.32
C ALA A 30 13.69 -2.44 20.35
N LEU A 31 13.76 -3.76 20.13
CA LEU A 31 14.48 -4.69 20.99
C LEU A 31 15.99 -4.42 21.01
N LEU A 32 16.58 -4.13 19.85
CA LEU A 32 18.01 -3.83 19.72
C LEU A 32 18.40 -2.53 20.45
N ARG A 33 17.57 -1.49 20.34
CA ARG A 33 17.77 -0.22 21.04
C ARG A 33 17.64 -0.37 22.55
N GLU A 34 16.62 -1.13 22.99
CA GLU A 34 16.42 -1.41 24.41
C GLU A 34 17.59 -2.23 24.98
N PHE A 35 18.00 -3.30 24.29
CA PHE A 35 19.18 -4.08 24.66
C PHE A 35 20.45 -3.22 24.73
N SER A 36 20.67 -2.34 23.75
CA SER A 36 21.84 -1.46 23.74
C SER A 36 21.85 -0.46 24.90
N THR A 37 20.69 -0.11 25.44
CA THR A 37 20.54 0.88 26.53
C THR A 37 20.59 0.22 27.91
N SER A 38 19.87 -0.89 28.10
CA SER A 38 19.72 -1.53 29.42
C SER A 38 20.53 -2.82 29.59
N GLY A 39 21.09 -3.38 28.52
CA GLY A 39 21.71 -4.70 28.52
C GLY A 39 20.71 -5.87 28.64
N THR A 40 19.42 -5.57 28.71
CA THR A 40 18.35 -6.56 28.90
C THR A 40 18.24 -7.48 27.70
N ARG A 41 18.37 -8.79 27.94
CA ARG A 41 18.22 -9.82 26.88
C ARG A 41 16.85 -10.49 26.88
N ILE A 42 16.14 -10.49 28.01
CA ILE A 42 14.84 -11.15 28.17
C ILE A 42 13.76 -10.10 28.32
N PHE A 43 12.79 -10.10 27.42
CA PHE A 43 11.71 -9.14 27.35
C PHE A 43 10.37 -9.80 27.65
N SER A 44 9.52 -9.13 28.43
CA SER A 44 8.12 -9.50 28.56
C SER A 44 7.32 -8.99 27.35
N ASP A 45 6.21 -9.64 27.00
CA ASP A 45 5.33 -9.15 25.91
C ASP A 45 4.90 -7.67 26.10
N ALA A 46 4.57 -7.28 27.33
CA ALA A 46 4.23 -5.90 27.66
C ALA A 46 5.39 -4.93 27.41
N THR A 47 6.63 -5.33 27.73
CA THR A 47 7.83 -4.56 27.42
C THR A 47 8.00 -4.41 25.92
N ILE A 48 7.86 -5.50 25.15
CA ILE A 48 7.98 -5.47 23.68
C ILE A 48 6.95 -4.52 23.07
N LYS A 49 5.69 -4.60 23.50
CA LYS A 49 4.64 -3.68 23.08
C LYS A 49 5.06 -2.23 23.32
N HIS A 50 5.46 -1.89 24.54
CA HIS A 50 5.83 -0.52 24.90
C HIS A 50 6.99 0.03 24.05
N VAL A 51 8.08 -0.74 23.90
CA VAL A 51 9.25 -0.28 23.11
C VAL A 51 8.94 -0.22 21.62
N TYR A 52 8.07 -1.10 21.11
CA TYR A 52 7.59 -1.06 19.74
C TYR A 52 6.82 0.24 19.47
N GLU A 53 5.86 0.59 20.31
CA GLU A 53 5.03 1.79 20.14
C GLU A 53 5.88 3.06 20.17
N LYS A 54 6.82 3.14 21.13
CA LYS A 54 7.82 4.21 21.20
C LYS A 54 8.67 4.28 19.93
N THR A 55 9.11 3.13 19.41
CA THR A 55 9.94 3.08 18.20
C THR A 55 9.16 3.50 16.95
N VAL A 56 7.87 3.17 16.85
CA VAL A 56 7.00 3.66 15.77
C VAL A 56 6.92 5.19 15.83
N HIS A 57 6.75 5.79 17.01
CA HIS A 57 6.72 7.25 17.16
C HIS A 57 8.03 7.90 16.69
N ASN A 58 9.18 7.40 17.18
CA ASN A 58 10.49 7.90 16.77
C ASN A 58 10.73 7.76 15.25
N LEU A 59 10.23 6.70 14.62
CA LEU A 59 10.33 6.51 13.18
C LEU A 59 9.42 7.48 12.41
N LYS A 60 8.25 7.85 12.93
CA LYS A 60 7.41 8.87 12.31
C LYS A 60 8.12 10.21 12.22
N GLU A 61 8.81 10.60 13.29
CA GLU A 61 9.63 11.82 13.32
C GLU A 61 10.80 11.74 12.34
N PHE A 62 11.54 10.63 12.37
CA PHE A 62 12.69 10.41 11.49
C PHE A 62 12.35 10.34 9.99
N LEU A 63 11.15 9.84 9.65
CA LEU A 63 10.66 9.73 8.27
C LEU A 63 9.87 10.97 7.83
N GLY A 64 9.36 11.78 8.76
CA GLY A 64 8.50 12.93 8.48
C GLY A 64 7.07 12.56 8.08
N HIS A 65 6.63 11.31 8.26
CA HIS A 65 5.29 10.83 7.90
C HIS A 65 4.84 9.62 8.73
N ASP A 66 3.56 9.23 8.64
CA ASP A 66 2.99 8.10 9.39
C ASP A 66 2.62 6.86 8.54
N VAL A 67 2.96 6.89 7.25
CA VAL A 67 2.58 5.86 6.26
C VAL A 67 3.55 4.68 6.24
N HIS A 68 3.02 3.45 6.24
CA HIS A 68 3.73 2.16 6.08
C HIS A 68 4.68 1.75 7.23
N ILE A 69 4.61 2.41 8.40
CA ILE A 69 5.54 2.16 9.51
C ILE A 69 5.05 1.03 10.43
N GLY A 70 4.02 1.29 11.25
CA GLY A 70 3.55 0.37 12.31
C GLY A 70 2.05 0.12 12.27
N GLY A 71 1.61 -1.01 12.81
CA GLY A 71 0.19 -1.31 13.04
C GLY A 71 -0.10 -1.65 14.50
N LYS A 72 -1.32 -2.11 14.78
CA LYS A 72 -1.70 -2.66 16.08
C LYS A 72 -0.73 -3.77 16.49
N TYR A 73 -0.32 -3.76 17.75
CA TYR A 73 0.53 -4.80 18.31
C TYR A 73 -0.27 -6.07 18.63
N TYR A 74 0.33 -7.24 18.41
CA TYR A 74 -0.21 -8.54 18.79
C TYR A 74 0.89 -9.40 19.40
N ASP A 75 0.56 -10.13 20.47
CA ASP A 75 1.41 -11.12 21.15
C ASP A 75 1.88 -12.27 20.23
N ALA A 76 1.13 -12.52 19.16
CA ALA A 76 1.52 -13.42 18.07
C ALA A 76 2.85 -13.01 17.41
N TYR A 77 3.19 -11.72 17.41
CA TYR A 77 4.39 -11.21 16.74
C TYR A 77 5.69 -11.75 17.36
N PRO A 78 5.97 -11.55 18.66
CA PRO A 78 7.16 -12.14 19.28
C PRO A 78 7.06 -13.66 19.46
N SER A 79 5.85 -14.23 19.59
CA SER A 79 5.70 -15.68 19.82
C SER A 79 5.81 -16.54 18.57
N ARG A 80 5.33 -16.08 17.41
CA ARG A 80 5.23 -16.91 16.18
C ARG A 80 6.01 -16.35 15.00
N ASN A 81 6.14 -15.02 14.88
CA ASN A 81 6.70 -14.39 13.69
C ASN A 81 8.20 -14.09 13.83
N LEU A 82 8.62 -13.39 14.88
CA LEU A 82 10.03 -13.05 15.11
C LEU A 82 10.97 -14.27 15.25
N PRO A 83 10.54 -15.42 15.83
CA PRO A 83 11.37 -16.63 15.86
C PRO A 83 11.72 -17.17 14.48
N ARG A 84 10.87 -16.97 13.46
CA ARG A 84 11.14 -17.39 12.06
C ARG A 84 12.34 -16.67 11.45
N TYR A 85 12.70 -15.52 12.01
CA TYR A 85 13.84 -14.70 11.61
C TYR A 85 15.00 -14.79 12.62
N SER A 86 14.92 -15.72 13.57
CA SER A 86 15.91 -15.93 14.64
C SER A 86 16.20 -14.67 15.48
N VAL A 87 15.24 -13.74 15.59
CA VAL A 87 15.40 -12.51 16.40
C VAL A 87 15.27 -12.86 17.87
N VAL A 88 14.22 -13.59 18.22
CA VAL A 88 13.93 -14.01 19.59
C VAL A 88 13.58 -15.49 19.66
N LYS A 89 13.71 -16.08 20.85
CA LYS A 89 13.06 -17.36 21.19
C LYS A 89 12.19 -17.19 22.44
N SER A 90 11.16 -18.00 22.56
CA SER A 90 10.38 -18.09 23.81
C SER A 90 11.21 -18.79 24.90
N VAL A 91 11.26 -18.19 26.09
CA VAL A 91 11.94 -18.75 27.27
C VAL A 91 11.00 -18.95 28.46
N GLY A 92 9.72 -18.65 28.28
CA GLY A 92 8.69 -18.81 29.29
C GLY A 92 7.37 -18.19 28.83
N HIS A 93 6.36 -18.21 29.71
CA HIS A 93 5.07 -17.59 29.42
C HIS A 93 5.26 -16.08 29.16
N LEU A 94 4.96 -15.65 27.93
CA LEU A 94 5.07 -14.26 27.45
C LEU A 94 6.45 -13.62 27.71
N LYS A 95 7.51 -14.43 27.66
CA LYS A 95 8.91 -14.01 27.83
C LYS A 95 9.76 -14.46 26.65
N TYR A 96 10.51 -13.53 26.10
CA TYR A 96 11.28 -13.72 24.86
C TYR A 96 12.72 -13.28 25.05
N GLU A 97 13.67 -14.16 24.72
CA GLU A 97 15.10 -13.84 24.76
C GLU A 97 15.56 -13.37 23.36
N LEU A 98 16.16 -12.19 23.29
CA LEU A 98 16.84 -11.65 22.11
C LEU A 98 18.13 -12.45 21.85
N LEU A 99 18.28 -12.95 20.62
CA LEU A 99 19.30 -13.94 20.29
C LEU A 99 20.56 -13.31 19.65
N PRO A 100 21.75 -13.86 19.90
CA PRO A 100 22.88 -13.72 18.99
C PRO A 100 22.51 -14.26 17.60
N PRO A 101 22.96 -13.63 16.49
CA PRO A 101 23.94 -12.55 16.45
C PRO A 101 23.34 -11.13 16.56
N TYR A 102 22.04 -10.97 16.81
CA TYR A 102 21.42 -9.63 16.92
C TYR A 102 21.97 -8.83 18.11
N THR A 103 22.22 -9.48 19.25
CA THR A 103 22.89 -8.84 20.39
C THR A 103 24.31 -8.38 20.08
N ASP A 104 25.01 -9.14 19.24
CA ASP A 104 26.44 -8.90 18.95
C ASP A 104 26.63 -7.73 17.98
N HIS A 105 25.59 -7.39 17.21
CA HIS A 105 25.58 -6.31 16.21
C HIS A 105 24.50 -5.26 16.52
N ALA A 106 24.08 -5.13 17.77
CA ALA A 106 22.92 -4.33 18.13
C ALA A 106 23.09 -2.84 17.79
N LYS A 107 24.30 -2.30 17.93
CA LYS A 107 24.62 -0.90 17.65
C LYS A 107 24.58 -0.62 16.14
N GLU A 108 25.24 -1.46 15.35
CA GLU A 108 25.31 -1.36 13.90
C GLU A 108 23.92 -1.49 13.28
N LEU A 109 23.16 -2.50 13.70
CA LEU A 109 21.81 -2.74 13.21
C LEU A 109 20.84 -1.63 13.64
N SER A 110 20.97 -1.08 14.85
CA SER A 110 20.12 0.03 15.31
C SER A 110 20.32 1.32 14.51
N GLY A 111 21.52 1.53 13.96
CA GLY A 111 21.81 2.63 13.04
C GLY A 111 21.35 2.35 11.61
N TRP A 112 21.46 1.10 11.16
CA TRP A 112 21.16 0.71 9.77
C TRP A 112 19.67 0.51 9.48
N ILE A 113 18.90 -0.11 10.40
CA ILE A 113 17.48 -0.45 10.17
C ILE A 113 16.61 0.77 9.82
N PRO A 114 16.71 1.93 10.50
CA PRO A 114 15.89 3.10 10.16
C PRO A 114 16.07 3.57 8.71
N GLU A 115 17.31 3.68 8.25
CA GLU A 115 17.64 4.04 6.87
C GLU A 115 17.08 2.99 5.90
N ARG A 116 17.23 1.71 6.24
CA ARG A 116 16.73 0.64 5.39
C ARG A 116 15.20 0.62 5.28
N ILE A 117 14.50 0.94 6.37
CA ILE A 117 13.04 1.14 6.37
C ILE A 117 12.67 2.31 5.44
N ARG A 118 13.38 3.45 5.52
CA ARG A 118 13.15 4.61 4.64
C ARG A 118 13.28 4.22 3.17
N GLU A 119 14.38 3.55 2.81
CA GLU A 119 14.60 3.07 1.44
C GLU A 119 13.48 2.13 0.98
N HIS A 120 13.06 1.18 1.83
CA HIS A 120 11.97 0.28 1.51
C HIS A 120 10.66 1.03 1.24
N ILE A 121 10.28 1.95 2.11
CA ILE A 121 9.06 2.76 1.95
C ILE A 121 9.15 3.61 0.68
N ASN A 122 10.28 4.27 0.44
CA ASN A 122 10.50 5.06 -0.77
C ASN A 122 10.43 4.20 -2.05
N SER A 123 10.95 2.98 -2.03
CA SER A 123 10.86 2.07 -3.18
C SER A 123 9.41 1.65 -3.49
N ARG A 124 8.56 1.53 -2.47
CA ARG A 124 7.17 1.09 -2.57
C ARG A 124 6.23 2.24 -2.92
N LEU A 125 6.32 3.33 -2.18
CA LEU A 125 5.37 4.45 -2.22
C LEU A 125 5.91 5.66 -3.00
N GLY A 126 7.23 5.78 -3.16
CA GLY A 126 7.92 6.95 -3.72
C GLY A 126 7.50 8.24 -3.02
N ILE A 127 7.12 9.27 -3.79
CA ILE A 127 6.75 10.59 -3.26
C ILE A 127 5.44 10.63 -2.45
N VAL A 128 4.63 9.58 -2.46
CA VAL A 128 3.29 9.59 -1.86
C VAL A 128 3.24 10.13 -0.42
N PRO A 129 4.15 9.78 0.51
CA PRO A 129 4.10 10.32 1.87
C PRO A 129 4.27 11.85 1.93
N PHE A 130 5.01 12.45 0.99
CA PHE A 130 5.22 13.90 0.89
C PHE A 130 3.99 14.63 0.34
N LEU A 131 3.09 13.91 -0.34
CA LEU A 131 1.82 14.48 -0.81
C LEU A 131 0.86 14.83 0.34
N ASN A 132 1.21 14.61 1.61
CA ASN A 132 0.51 15.19 2.76
C ASN A 132 0.56 16.73 2.78
N ASP A 133 1.69 17.30 2.36
CA ASP A 133 1.90 18.74 2.35
C ASP A 133 1.15 19.40 1.18
N ALA A 134 0.31 20.38 1.51
CA ALA A 134 -0.41 21.15 0.51
C ALA A 134 0.51 21.92 -0.42
N LYS A 135 1.63 22.45 0.07
CA LYS A 135 2.59 23.20 -0.76
C LYS A 135 3.25 22.29 -1.78
N ALA A 136 3.78 21.14 -1.34
CA ALA A 136 4.35 20.14 -2.23
C ALA A 136 3.36 19.69 -3.33
N ARG A 137 2.08 19.47 -2.98
CA ARG A 137 1.05 19.14 -3.98
C ARG A 137 0.84 20.26 -4.99
N THR A 138 0.74 21.51 -4.54
CA THR A 138 0.55 22.67 -5.41
C THR A 138 1.74 22.85 -6.36
N GLU A 139 2.98 22.77 -5.87
CA GLU A 139 4.20 22.91 -6.67
C GLU A 139 4.27 21.87 -7.82
N ILE A 140 3.82 20.64 -7.57
CA ILE A 140 3.72 19.61 -8.61
C ILE A 140 2.56 19.95 -9.57
N ALA A 141 1.40 20.33 -9.03
CA ALA A 141 0.18 20.57 -9.79
C ALA A 141 0.25 21.83 -10.67
N GLU A 142 1.11 22.80 -10.38
CA GLU A 142 1.30 23.99 -11.21
C GLU A 142 1.80 23.64 -12.62
N SER A 143 2.64 22.60 -12.74
CA SER A 143 3.13 22.13 -14.03
C SER A 143 2.38 20.87 -14.47
N LYS A 144 1.59 21.01 -15.55
CA LYS A 144 0.91 19.87 -16.19
C LYS A 144 1.89 18.74 -16.55
N GLY A 145 3.09 19.09 -17.02
CA GLY A 145 4.15 18.11 -17.32
C GLY A 145 4.59 17.34 -16.08
N LYS A 146 4.99 18.04 -15.01
CA LYS A 146 5.42 17.39 -13.75
C LYS A 146 4.33 16.50 -13.15
N PHE A 147 3.08 16.94 -13.20
CA PHE A 147 1.94 16.13 -12.76
C PHE A 147 1.81 14.84 -13.57
N LEU A 148 1.85 14.92 -14.90
CA LEU A 148 1.72 13.75 -15.77
C LEU A 148 2.89 12.79 -15.61
N ASP A 149 4.12 13.30 -15.49
CA ASP A 149 5.31 12.48 -15.24
C ASP A 149 5.17 11.72 -13.92
N LEU A 150 4.73 12.39 -12.86
CA LEU A 150 4.47 11.77 -11.56
C LEU A 150 3.41 10.67 -11.66
N VAL A 151 2.25 10.96 -12.26
CA VAL A 151 1.17 9.97 -12.40
C VAL A 151 1.66 8.76 -13.21
N THR A 152 2.40 9.00 -14.30
CA THR A 152 2.95 7.98 -15.20
C THR A 152 3.96 7.08 -14.50
N GLU A 153 4.88 7.67 -13.73
CA GLU A 153 5.86 6.91 -12.96
C GLU A 153 5.16 6.07 -11.89
N HIS A 154 4.30 6.71 -11.10
CA HIS A 154 3.78 6.11 -9.89
C HIS A 154 2.71 5.05 -10.13
N ILE A 155 1.83 5.22 -11.12
CA ILE A 155 0.80 4.22 -11.47
C ILE A 155 1.42 2.85 -11.82
N ASN A 156 2.70 2.83 -12.23
CA ASN A 156 3.41 1.61 -12.59
C ASN A 156 4.10 0.90 -11.40
N LYS A 157 4.37 1.56 -10.27
CA LYS A 157 5.22 1.01 -9.18
C LYS A 157 4.70 -0.30 -8.57
N THR A 158 3.43 -0.35 -8.16
CA THR A 158 2.83 -1.53 -7.51
C THR A 158 1.38 -1.73 -7.98
N PRO A 159 0.72 -2.87 -7.67
CA PRO A 159 -0.73 -3.05 -7.82
C PRO A 159 -1.54 -1.98 -7.09
N SER A 160 -1.25 -1.71 -5.82
CA SER A 160 -1.96 -0.69 -5.04
C SER A 160 -1.76 0.72 -5.60
N ASN A 161 -0.58 1.04 -6.14
CA ASN A 161 -0.39 2.30 -6.85
C ASN A 161 -1.27 2.40 -8.09
N PHE A 162 -1.38 1.33 -8.87
CA PHE A 162 -2.26 1.33 -10.04
C PHE A 162 -3.72 1.58 -9.63
N GLU A 163 -4.21 0.89 -8.61
CA GLU A 163 -5.56 1.02 -8.09
C GLU A 163 -5.84 2.45 -7.59
N ILE A 164 -4.99 2.97 -6.70
CA ILE A 164 -5.19 4.28 -6.06
C ILE A 164 -5.06 5.44 -7.06
N PHE A 165 -4.06 5.40 -7.95
CA PHE A 165 -3.91 6.48 -8.95
C PHE A 165 -5.04 6.44 -9.99
N SER A 166 -5.46 5.26 -10.44
CA SER A 166 -6.60 5.14 -11.35
C SER A 166 -7.88 5.63 -10.69
N PHE A 167 -8.12 5.25 -9.43
CA PHE A 167 -9.25 5.73 -8.64
C PHE A 167 -9.24 7.26 -8.54
N ALA A 168 -8.11 7.87 -8.17
CA ALA A 168 -8.01 9.31 -7.98
C ALA A 168 -8.28 10.09 -9.28
N VAL A 169 -7.71 9.64 -10.41
CA VAL A 169 -7.93 10.27 -11.71
C VAL A 169 -9.39 10.12 -12.15
N LEU A 170 -9.96 8.91 -12.08
CA LEU A 170 -11.35 8.67 -12.45
C LEU A 170 -12.30 9.49 -11.58
N ARG A 171 -12.03 9.56 -10.27
CA ARG A 171 -12.82 10.33 -9.33
C ARG A 171 -12.90 11.80 -9.73
N VAL A 172 -11.75 12.45 -9.92
CA VAL A 172 -11.71 13.87 -10.30
C VAL A 172 -12.34 14.09 -11.67
N HIS A 173 -12.07 13.20 -12.64
CA HIS A 173 -12.68 13.29 -13.97
C HIS A 173 -14.21 13.22 -13.93
N LEU A 174 -14.77 12.25 -13.22
CA LEU A 174 -16.22 12.05 -13.12
C LEU A 174 -16.92 13.18 -12.33
N GLU A 175 -16.27 13.74 -11.30
CA GLU A 175 -16.80 14.87 -10.53
C GLU A 175 -17.01 16.13 -11.42
N ARG A 176 -16.22 16.31 -12.49
CA ARG A 176 -16.43 17.40 -13.48
C ARG A 176 -17.77 17.33 -14.21
N PHE A 177 -18.38 16.14 -14.26
CA PHE A 177 -19.69 15.91 -14.87
C PHE A 177 -20.83 15.83 -13.84
N SER A 178 -20.62 16.38 -12.64
CA SER A 178 -21.56 16.30 -11.51
C SER A 178 -21.92 14.87 -11.11
N CYS A 179 -21.08 13.89 -11.46
CA CYS A 179 -21.24 12.51 -11.03
C CYS A 179 -20.88 12.40 -9.55
N LYS A 180 -21.82 11.93 -8.72
CA LYS A 180 -21.54 11.64 -7.30
C LYS A 180 -20.90 10.26 -7.22
N ILE A 181 -19.82 10.20 -6.48
CA ILE A 181 -18.94 9.05 -6.41
C ILE A 181 -18.93 8.51 -5.00
N TYR A 182 -19.20 7.22 -4.88
CA TYR A 182 -19.14 6.48 -3.63
C TYR A 182 -17.99 5.49 -3.75
N ARG A 183 -17.06 5.56 -2.79
CA ARG A 183 -16.05 4.51 -2.65
C ARG A 183 -16.71 3.40 -1.84
N ASP A 184 -16.79 2.21 -2.41
CA ASP A 184 -17.28 1.06 -1.67
C ASP A 184 -16.12 0.52 -0.83
N THR A 185 -16.15 0.78 0.47
CA THR A 185 -14.99 0.56 1.31
C THR A 185 -15.13 -0.73 2.08
N ARG A 186 -14.35 -1.73 1.67
CA ARG A 186 -14.18 -3.02 2.35
C ARG A 186 -14.17 -2.88 3.88
N THR A 187 -15.21 -3.38 4.54
CA THR A 187 -14.99 -4.32 5.64
C THR A 187 -14.47 -5.61 5.03
N ALA A 188 -13.37 -6.14 5.54
CA ALA A 188 -12.58 -7.25 4.99
C ALA A 188 -13.29 -8.62 4.88
N SER A 189 -14.62 -8.66 4.81
CA SER A 189 -15.46 -9.87 4.80
C SER A 189 -16.40 -10.00 3.60
N HIS A 190 -16.44 -9.01 2.67
CA HIS A 190 -17.15 -9.15 1.39
C HIS A 190 -16.26 -8.65 0.25
N ASP A 191 -15.58 -9.58 -0.42
CA ASP A 191 -14.69 -9.34 -1.57
C ASP A 191 -15.48 -9.14 -2.88
N GLY A 192 -16.54 -8.33 -2.83
CA GLY A 192 -17.50 -8.14 -3.93
C GLY A 192 -16.98 -7.32 -5.12
N GLY A 193 -15.66 -7.08 -5.19
CA GLY A 193 -15.01 -6.48 -6.36
C GLY A 193 -15.63 -5.18 -6.89
N VAL A 194 -15.89 -4.20 -6.02
CA VAL A 194 -16.27 -2.82 -6.42
C VAL A 194 -15.30 -1.83 -5.80
N ASP A 195 -14.62 -1.03 -6.61
CA ASP A 195 -13.72 0.02 -6.13
C ASP A 195 -14.37 1.41 -6.13
N LEU A 196 -15.27 1.65 -7.08
CA LEU A 196 -15.98 2.92 -7.22
C LEU A 196 -17.39 2.69 -7.75
N SER A 197 -18.39 3.32 -7.15
CA SER A 197 -19.77 3.34 -7.63
C SER A 197 -20.26 4.77 -7.80
N THR A 198 -21.25 4.94 -8.68
CA THR A 198 -21.79 6.25 -9.05
C THR A 198 -23.27 6.35 -8.71
N ASN A 199 -23.79 7.56 -8.57
CA ASN A 199 -25.23 7.79 -8.43
C ASN A 199 -26.05 7.42 -9.68
N PHE A 200 -25.40 7.06 -10.78
CA PHE A 200 -26.04 6.56 -12.00
C PHE A 200 -26.09 5.02 -12.07
N GLY A 201 -25.69 4.33 -11.00
CA GLY A 201 -25.69 2.86 -10.96
C GLY A 201 -24.50 2.21 -11.66
N VAL A 202 -23.59 2.98 -12.24
CA VAL A 202 -22.35 2.49 -12.85
C VAL A 202 -21.32 2.20 -11.76
N VAL A 203 -20.65 1.06 -11.88
CA VAL A 203 -19.58 0.59 -10.99
C VAL A 203 -18.29 0.36 -11.77
N TYR A 204 -17.18 0.66 -11.10
CA TYR A 204 -15.84 0.50 -11.61
C TYR A 204 -15.10 -0.50 -10.74
N GLN A 205 -14.47 -1.46 -11.40
CA GLN A 205 -13.55 -2.41 -10.79
C GLN A 205 -12.17 -2.18 -11.37
N ILE A 206 -11.19 -1.88 -10.51
CA ILE A 206 -9.84 -1.51 -10.87
C ILE A 206 -8.90 -2.65 -10.51
N LYS A 207 -8.21 -3.22 -11.50
CA LYS A 207 -7.27 -4.31 -11.29
C LYS A 207 -6.03 -4.15 -12.13
N LYS A 208 -4.86 -4.24 -11.52
CA LYS A 208 -3.58 -4.26 -12.26
C LYS A 208 -3.37 -5.61 -12.94
N LEU A 209 -4.02 -5.81 -14.09
CA LEU A 209 -3.96 -7.04 -14.89
C LEU A 209 -3.69 -6.73 -16.35
N LYS A 210 -2.99 -7.66 -17.01
CA LYS A 210 -2.81 -7.67 -18.47
C LYS A 210 -3.68 -8.76 -19.07
N ILE A 211 -4.69 -8.38 -19.86
CA ILE A 211 -5.66 -9.31 -20.44
C ILE A 211 -5.44 -9.36 -21.95
N LEU A 212 -4.59 -10.29 -22.38
CA LEU A 212 -4.17 -10.40 -23.77
C LEU A 212 -4.83 -11.56 -24.52
N THR A 213 -5.54 -12.44 -23.82
CA THR A 213 -6.20 -13.62 -24.37
C THR A 213 -7.65 -13.69 -23.95
N GLU A 214 -8.47 -14.35 -24.77
CA GLU A 214 -9.89 -14.59 -24.46
C GLU A 214 -10.06 -15.48 -23.22
N ALA A 215 -9.16 -16.44 -22.99
CA ALA A 215 -9.17 -17.26 -21.79
C ALA A 215 -9.05 -16.41 -20.51
N ALA A 216 -8.12 -15.45 -20.48
CA ALA A 216 -7.99 -14.51 -19.37
C ALA A 216 -9.24 -13.62 -19.21
N ALA A 217 -9.84 -13.21 -20.34
CA ALA A 217 -11.07 -12.43 -20.35
C ALA A 217 -12.26 -13.21 -19.77
N ARG A 218 -12.37 -14.51 -20.07
CA ARG A 218 -13.39 -15.41 -19.52
C ARG A 218 -13.24 -15.58 -18.02
N THR A 219 -12.00 -15.72 -17.52
CA THR A 219 -11.73 -15.79 -16.07
C THR A 219 -12.19 -14.52 -15.37
N ILE A 220 -11.82 -13.35 -15.90
CA ILE A 220 -12.25 -12.05 -15.36
C ILE A 220 -13.78 -11.94 -15.40
N TYR A 221 -14.40 -12.25 -16.53
CA TYR A 221 -15.85 -12.15 -16.67
C TYR A 221 -16.59 -13.09 -15.70
N SER A 222 -16.07 -14.29 -15.47
CA SER A 222 -16.60 -15.20 -14.46
C SER A 222 -16.51 -14.60 -13.07
N GLU A 223 -15.39 -13.94 -12.73
CA GLU A 223 -15.23 -13.24 -11.46
C GLU A 223 -16.24 -12.09 -11.33
N LEU A 224 -16.42 -11.29 -12.38
CA LEU A 224 -17.42 -10.21 -12.40
C LEU A 224 -18.84 -10.77 -12.18
N ARG A 225 -19.18 -11.92 -12.76
CA ARG A 225 -20.49 -12.57 -12.53
C ARG A 225 -20.69 -13.07 -11.10
N THR A 226 -19.62 -13.37 -10.37
CA THR A 226 -19.68 -13.73 -8.95
C THR A 226 -19.82 -12.50 -8.07
N ASN A 227 -19.21 -11.39 -8.49
CA ASN A 227 -19.11 -10.16 -7.71
C ASN A 227 -20.31 -9.22 -7.89
N PHE A 228 -20.96 -9.25 -9.07
CA PHE A 228 -22.05 -8.34 -9.43
C PHE A 228 -23.36 -9.08 -9.67
N ASP A 229 -24.46 -8.43 -9.34
CA ASP A 229 -25.80 -8.90 -9.69
C ASP A 229 -25.98 -8.93 -11.22
N ARG A 230 -26.84 -9.84 -11.67
CA ARG A 230 -27.02 -10.12 -13.10
C ARG A 230 -27.54 -8.91 -13.88
N GLU A 231 -28.42 -8.12 -13.27
CA GLU A 231 -29.02 -6.93 -13.89
C GLU A 231 -27.94 -5.90 -14.19
N ARG A 232 -27.06 -5.60 -13.21
CA ARG A 232 -25.97 -4.64 -13.39
C ARG A 232 -25.01 -4.98 -14.54
N LEU A 233 -24.71 -6.26 -14.75
CA LEU A 233 -23.89 -6.70 -15.89
C LEU A 233 -24.67 -6.63 -17.21
N GLN A 234 -25.96 -6.98 -17.22
CA GLN A 234 -26.80 -6.94 -18.41
C GLN A 234 -27.05 -5.52 -18.92
N ASP A 235 -27.19 -4.56 -17.99
CA ASP A 235 -27.39 -3.14 -18.27
C ASP A 235 -26.10 -2.44 -18.75
N GLY A 236 -24.96 -3.13 -18.66
CA GLY A 236 -23.66 -2.58 -19.05
C GLY A 236 -23.10 -1.55 -18.08
N ASN A 237 -23.51 -1.64 -16.81
CA ASN A 237 -23.14 -0.71 -15.75
C ASN A 237 -21.81 -1.08 -15.06
N VAL A 238 -21.03 -2.02 -15.62
CA VAL A 238 -19.73 -2.44 -15.09
C VAL A 238 -18.60 -1.98 -16.01
N ILE A 239 -17.69 -1.17 -15.47
CA ILE A 239 -16.48 -0.71 -16.14
C ILE A 239 -15.26 -1.34 -15.46
N LEU A 240 -14.45 -2.05 -16.24
CA LEU A 240 -13.21 -2.65 -15.79
C LEU A 240 -12.01 -1.76 -16.13
N VAL A 241 -11.25 -1.34 -15.13
CA VAL A 241 -10.03 -0.53 -15.31
C VAL A 241 -8.81 -1.44 -15.13
N ILE A 242 -7.99 -1.57 -16.18
CA ILE A 242 -6.93 -2.58 -16.29
C ILE A 242 -5.62 -2.02 -16.81
N ASP A 243 -4.51 -2.68 -16.47
CA ASP A 243 -3.17 -2.22 -16.86
C ASP A 243 -3.00 -2.27 -18.39
N ASP A 244 -3.36 -3.40 -18.99
CA ASP A 244 -3.21 -3.62 -20.42
C ASP A 244 -4.28 -4.59 -20.97
N ILE A 245 -4.71 -4.37 -22.20
CA ILE A 245 -5.73 -5.19 -22.87
C ILE A 245 -5.54 -5.15 -24.39
N SER A 246 -5.64 -6.32 -25.03
CA SER A 246 -5.63 -6.39 -26.49
C SER A 246 -6.95 -5.90 -27.08
N ARG A 247 -6.91 -5.42 -28.33
CA ARG A 247 -8.10 -4.87 -29.00
C ARG A 247 -9.20 -5.91 -29.14
N GLU A 248 -8.82 -7.14 -29.47
CA GLU A 248 -9.71 -8.28 -29.66
C GLU A 248 -10.42 -8.63 -28.34
N VAL A 249 -9.66 -8.63 -27.23
CA VAL A 249 -10.22 -8.90 -25.90
C VAL A 249 -11.11 -7.76 -25.42
N LYS A 250 -10.76 -6.50 -25.73
CA LYS A 250 -11.61 -5.34 -25.42
C LYS A 250 -12.96 -5.44 -26.13
N GLN A 251 -12.98 -5.85 -27.39
CA GLN A 251 -14.21 -6.11 -28.15
C GLN A 251 -15.00 -7.29 -27.57
N TYR A 252 -14.31 -8.36 -27.15
CA TYR A 252 -14.93 -9.49 -26.49
C TYR A 252 -15.67 -9.08 -25.20
N LEU A 253 -15.00 -8.37 -24.29
CA LEU A 253 -15.64 -7.89 -23.05
C LEU A 253 -16.82 -6.94 -23.35
N PHE A 254 -16.68 -6.07 -24.35
CA PHE A 254 -17.75 -5.20 -24.80
C PHE A 254 -18.99 -5.98 -25.28
N SER A 255 -18.79 -7.07 -26.02
CA SER A 255 -19.88 -7.96 -26.45
C SER A 255 -20.62 -8.60 -25.26
N MET A 256 -19.93 -8.74 -24.14
CA MET A 256 -20.46 -9.23 -22.85
C MET A 256 -21.00 -8.08 -21.97
N LYS A 257 -21.20 -6.88 -22.53
CA LYS A 257 -21.66 -5.66 -21.84
C LYS A 257 -20.72 -5.15 -20.76
N VAL A 258 -19.46 -5.58 -20.74
CA VAL A 258 -18.43 -5.05 -19.83
C VAL A 258 -17.56 -4.05 -20.59
N GLN A 259 -17.63 -2.79 -20.19
CA GLN A 259 -16.73 -1.77 -20.73
C GLN A 259 -15.36 -1.87 -20.06
N SER A 260 -14.30 -1.43 -20.75
CA SER A 260 -12.96 -1.42 -20.16
C SER A 260 -12.15 -0.16 -20.49
N LEU A 261 -11.40 0.30 -19.50
CA LEU A 261 -10.44 1.38 -19.59
C LEU A 261 -9.04 0.80 -19.34
N SER A 262 -8.12 1.05 -20.25
CA SER A 262 -6.71 0.71 -20.06
C SER A 262 -6.00 1.77 -19.21
N LYS A 263 -4.80 1.46 -18.72
CA LYS A 263 -3.90 2.45 -18.12
C LYS A 263 -3.69 3.66 -19.04
N GLN A 264 -3.54 3.44 -20.35
CA GLN A 264 -3.36 4.53 -21.31
C GLN A 264 -4.60 5.43 -21.38
N ASP A 265 -5.79 4.87 -21.23
CA ASP A 265 -7.02 5.66 -21.16
C ASP A 265 -7.03 6.51 -19.87
N VAL A 266 -6.64 5.93 -18.72
CA VAL A 266 -6.49 6.69 -17.46
C VAL A 266 -5.48 7.82 -17.58
N LEU A 267 -4.32 7.59 -18.21
CA LEU A 267 -3.30 8.63 -18.42
C LEU A 267 -3.79 9.74 -19.36
N LYS A 268 -4.58 9.40 -20.38
CA LYS A 268 -5.24 10.41 -21.23
C LYS A 268 -6.23 11.26 -20.44
N LEU A 269 -7.02 10.66 -19.55
CA LEU A 269 -7.92 11.40 -18.66
C LEU A 269 -7.13 12.34 -17.74
N ALA A 270 -6.02 11.87 -17.16
CA ALA A 270 -5.13 12.73 -16.37
C ALA A 270 -4.59 13.92 -17.20
N GLY A 271 -4.31 13.69 -18.49
CA GLY A 271 -3.88 14.72 -19.45
C GLY A 271 -4.94 15.79 -19.77
N GLN A 272 -6.20 15.59 -19.38
CA GLN A 272 -7.29 16.55 -19.60
C GLN A 272 -7.53 17.50 -18.42
N PHE A 273 -6.76 17.37 -17.33
CA PHE A 273 -6.81 18.31 -16.21
C PHE A 273 -5.98 19.56 -16.53
N ASP A 274 -6.65 20.60 -17.00
CA ASP A 274 -6.03 21.88 -17.37
C ASP A 274 -5.86 22.80 -16.15
N GLU A 275 -6.76 22.70 -15.18
CA GLU A 275 -6.72 23.49 -13.95
C GLU A 275 -5.76 22.87 -12.92
N THR A 276 -5.01 23.73 -12.24
CA THR A 276 -4.11 23.33 -11.14
C THR A 276 -4.90 22.71 -9.99
N GLU A 277 -6.14 23.16 -9.76
CA GLU A 277 -7.01 22.63 -8.70
C GLU A 277 -7.32 21.14 -8.90
N ASP A 278 -7.71 20.74 -10.11
CA ASP A 278 -7.97 19.33 -10.46
C ASP A 278 -6.74 18.46 -10.21
N ARG A 279 -5.57 18.91 -10.68
CA ARG A 279 -4.29 18.18 -10.51
C ARG A 279 -3.93 18.06 -9.02
N ALA A 280 -4.03 19.14 -8.26
CA ALA A 280 -3.77 19.13 -6.82
C ALA A 280 -4.75 18.23 -6.05
N LYS A 281 -6.01 18.19 -6.49
CA LYS A 281 -7.06 17.33 -5.94
C LYS A 281 -6.79 15.86 -6.19
N VAL A 282 -6.33 15.47 -7.38
CA VAL A 282 -5.86 14.10 -7.65
C VAL A 282 -4.76 13.69 -6.66
N LEU A 283 -3.73 14.53 -6.50
CA LEU A 283 -2.61 14.24 -5.59
C LEU A 283 -3.06 14.14 -4.13
N ARG A 284 -4.02 14.97 -3.71
CA ARG A 284 -4.63 14.89 -2.37
C ARG A 284 -5.35 13.56 -2.17
N ILE A 285 -6.20 13.15 -3.12
CA ILE A 285 -6.94 11.89 -3.05
C ILE A 285 -5.97 10.71 -2.99
N VAL A 286 -4.91 10.71 -3.82
CA VAL A 286 -3.85 9.68 -3.76
C VAL A 286 -3.28 9.56 -2.35
N TYR A 287 -2.87 10.68 -1.74
CA TYR A 287 -2.36 10.67 -0.37
C TYR A 287 -3.38 10.15 0.63
N GLU A 288 -4.62 10.63 0.59
CA GLU A 288 -5.68 10.24 1.52
C GLU A 288 -5.96 8.73 1.48
N GLU A 289 -5.99 8.14 0.28
CA GLU A 289 -6.24 6.70 0.11
C GLU A 289 -5.04 5.85 0.57
N PHE A 290 -3.81 6.28 0.25
CA PHE A 290 -2.63 5.63 0.81
C PHE A 290 -2.61 5.77 2.33
N ARG A 291 -2.90 6.94 2.89
CA ARG A 291 -2.96 7.12 4.34
C ARG A 291 -4.04 6.24 4.97
N ARG A 292 -5.19 6.07 4.32
CA ARG A 292 -6.26 5.20 4.84
C ARG A 292 -5.80 3.75 5.03
N GLU A 293 -5.15 3.18 4.02
CA GLU A 293 -4.68 1.78 4.05
C GLU A 293 -3.37 1.62 4.81
N TYR A 294 -2.49 2.61 4.69
CA TYR A 294 -1.10 2.52 5.12
C TYR A 294 -0.77 3.35 6.38
N SER A 295 -1.68 4.14 6.94
CA SER A 295 -1.40 4.91 8.17
C SER A 295 -1.12 4.02 9.37
N SER A 296 -0.17 4.47 10.18
CA SER A 296 0.27 3.77 11.38
C SER A 296 -0.58 4.17 12.58
N ARG A 297 -1.77 3.55 12.68
CA ARG A 297 -2.64 3.65 13.85
C ARG A 297 -2.21 2.61 14.87
N ILE A 298 -1.52 3.07 15.90
CA ILE A 298 -1.23 2.29 17.11
C ILE A 298 -2.47 2.48 17.99
N LEU A 299 -3.23 1.41 18.21
CA LEU A 299 -4.36 1.36 19.14
C LEU A 299 -4.00 0.41 20.27
#